data_AF-A0A424MWQ7-F1
#
_entry.id   AF-A0A424MWQ7-F1
#
_cell.length_a   1.000
_cell.length_b   1.000
_cell.length_c   1.000
_cell.angle_alpha   90.00
_cell.angle_beta   90.00
_cell.angle_gamma   90.00
#
_symmetry.space_group_name_H-M   'P 1'
#
loop_
_entity.id
_entity.type
_entity.pdbx_description
1 polymer ?
#
loop_
_entity_poly.entity_id
_entity_poly.type
_entity_poly.pdbx_seq_one_letter_code
_entity_poly.pdbx_strand_id
1 'polypeptide(L)'
;MDAQQPILDKAGDWISSGRQVAIATVIETWGSAPQPVGSQLLIDSEGNFEGSVSGGCVEGAVIVEAADVIENGKSTGMEFGVEDETAWQVGLACGGRIRVYVEPITTS
;
A
#
# COMPACT_ATOMS: atom_id res chain seq x y z
N MET A 1 2.40 -17.79 11.61
CA MET A 1 3.38 -16.69 11.66
C MET A 1 2.75 -15.58 10.86
N ASP A 2 2.16 -14.60 11.54
CA ASP A 2 1.50 -13.47 10.89
C ASP A 2 2.53 -12.64 10.13
N ALA A 3 2.34 -12.54 8.81
CA ALA A 3 3.21 -11.74 7.94
C ALA A 3 3.22 -10.25 8.31
N GLN A 4 2.28 -9.81 9.15
CA GLN A 4 2.13 -8.43 9.64
C GLN A 4 2.94 -8.12 10.91
N GLN A 5 3.36 -9.13 11.68
CA GLN A 5 4.25 -8.92 12.84
C GLN A 5 5.58 -8.22 12.44
N PRO A 6 6.30 -8.65 11.38
CA PRO A 6 7.60 -8.06 11.04
C PRO A 6 7.52 -6.62 10.51
N ILE A 7 6.40 -6.21 9.88
CA ILE A 7 6.32 -4.86 9.30
C ILE A 7 6.09 -3.78 10.36
N LEU A 8 5.37 -4.11 11.43
CA LEU A 8 5.19 -3.21 12.57
C LEU A 8 6.49 -3.06 13.38
N ASP A 9 7.24 -4.15 13.57
CA ASP A 9 8.57 -4.09 14.18
C ASP A 9 9.50 -3.19 13.36
N LYS A 10 9.51 -3.35 12.03
CA LYS A 10 10.28 -2.51 11.11
C LYS A 10 9.86 -1.04 11.15
N ALA A 11 8.57 -0.77 11.26
CA ALA A 11 8.05 0.59 11.44
C ALA A 11 8.58 1.21 12.75
N GLY A 12 8.58 0.44 13.84
CA GLY A 12 9.17 0.83 15.12
C GLY A 12 10.65 1.18 15.00
N ASP A 13 11.44 0.39 14.27
CA ASP A 13 12.85 0.68 14.01
C ASP A 13 13.03 1.98 13.23
N TRP A 14 12.24 2.19 12.18
CA TRP A 14 12.31 3.39 11.34
C TRP A 14 11.97 4.65 12.13
N ILE A 15 10.88 4.60 12.90
CA ILE A 15 10.48 5.69 13.79
C ILE A 15 11.56 5.97 14.84
N SER A 16 12.12 4.92 15.45
CA SER A 16 13.20 5.06 16.44
C SER A 16 14.48 5.65 15.84
N SER A 17 14.67 5.52 14.51
CA SER A 17 15.75 6.16 13.76
C SER A 17 15.45 7.61 13.34
N GLY A 18 14.29 8.16 13.73
CA GLY A 18 13.89 9.53 13.42
C GLY A 18 13.22 9.70 12.06
N ARG A 19 12.83 8.61 11.38
CA ARG A 19 12.15 8.67 10.09
C ARG A 19 10.66 8.90 10.29
N GLN A 20 10.10 9.77 9.47
CA GLN A 20 8.65 9.89 9.33
C GLN A 20 8.17 8.82 8.36
N VAL A 21 7.10 8.13 8.73
CA VAL A 21 6.65 6.95 7.98
C VAL A 21 5.13 6.94 7.81
N ALA A 22 4.69 6.31 6.74
CA ALA A 22 3.30 5.95 6.49
C ALA A 22 3.17 4.46 6.23
N ILE A 23 2.01 3.91 6.52
CA ILE A 23 1.65 2.54 6.20
C ILE A 23 0.50 2.53 5.19
N ALA A 24 0.68 1.79 4.11
CA ALA A 24 -0.34 1.52 3.12
C ALA A 24 -0.85 0.10 3.33
N THR A 25 -2.16 -0.07 3.49
CA THR A 25 -2.80 -1.36 3.76
C THR A 25 -3.87 -1.65 2.72
N VAL A 26 -3.85 -2.85 2.12
CA VAL A 26 -4.96 -3.33 1.29
C VAL A 26 -6.17 -3.55 2.18
N ILE A 27 -7.21 -2.73 2.02
CA ILE A 27 -8.44 -2.79 2.83
C ILE A 27 -9.57 -3.56 2.12
N GLU A 28 -9.56 -3.59 0.79
CA GLU A 28 -10.57 -4.30 -0.01
C GLU A 28 -9.91 -4.91 -1.26
N THR A 29 -10.43 -6.05 -1.71
CA THR A 29 -10.01 -6.73 -2.94
C THR A 29 -11.21 -7.24 -3.70
N TRP A 30 -11.17 -7.17 -5.03
CA TRP A 30 -12.18 -7.75 -5.92
C TRP A 30 -11.52 -8.60 -7.00
N GLY A 31 -12.21 -9.64 -7.46
CA GLY A 31 -11.70 -10.52 -8.51
C GLY A 31 -10.42 -11.25 -8.10
N SER A 32 -9.55 -11.52 -9.07
CA SER A 32 -8.24 -12.16 -8.82
C SER A 32 -7.19 -11.11 -8.49
N ALA A 33 -7.44 -10.35 -7.41
CA ALA A 33 -6.50 -9.35 -6.92
C ALA A 33 -5.13 -9.99 -6.58
N PRO A 34 -4.02 -9.27 -6.84
CA PRO A 34 -2.69 -9.86 -6.74
C PRO A 34 -2.21 -10.07 -5.29
N GLN A 35 -2.79 -9.35 -4.32
CA GLN A 35 -2.49 -9.46 -2.90
C GLN A 35 -3.79 -9.51 -2.08
N PRO A 36 -3.82 -10.24 -0.94
CA PRO A 36 -4.98 -10.30 -0.07
C PRO A 36 -5.16 -9.02 0.75
N VAL A 37 -6.38 -8.81 1.26
CA VAL A 37 -6.67 -7.81 2.30
C VAL A 37 -5.73 -8.01 3.49
N GLY A 38 -5.23 -6.90 4.05
CA GLY A 38 -4.25 -6.88 5.12
C GLY A 38 -2.79 -6.85 4.66
N SER A 39 -2.53 -6.98 3.35
CA SER A 39 -1.19 -6.77 2.80
C SER A 39 -0.76 -5.32 3.02
N GLN A 40 0.50 -5.14 3.43
CA GLN A 40 1.00 -3.86 3.90
C GLN A 40 2.29 -3.47 3.18
N LEU A 41 2.45 -2.16 3.00
CA LEU A 41 3.64 -1.50 2.50
C LEU A 41 3.97 -0.35 3.46
N LEU A 42 5.14 -0.40 4.08
CA LEU A 42 5.69 0.66 4.92
C LEU A 42 6.52 1.59 4.02
N ILE A 43 6.33 2.90 4.12
CA ILE A 43 7.02 3.91 3.33
C ILE A 43 7.57 5.00 4.25
N ASP A 44 8.77 5.53 3.98
CA ASP A 44 9.27 6.74 4.64
C ASP A 44 9.22 7.98 3.73
N SER A 45 9.52 9.15 4.28
CA SER A 45 9.54 10.42 3.54
C SER A 45 10.60 10.49 2.44
N GLU A 46 11.58 9.59 2.39
CA GLU A 46 12.61 9.51 1.35
C GLU A 46 12.23 8.52 0.23
N GLY A 47 11.07 7.88 0.33
CA GLY A 47 10.57 6.90 -0.64
C GLY A 47 11.14 5.49 -0.47
N ASN A 48 11.88 5.21 0.60
CA ASN A 48 12.27 3.86 0.98
C ASN A 48 11.03 3.08 1.43
N PHE A 49 10.94 1.80 1.08
CA PHE A 49 9.77 0.99 1.42
C PHE A 49 10.09 -0.46 1.78
N GLU A 50 9.19 -1.10 2.53
CA GLU A 50 9.23 -2.51 2.92
C GLU A 50 7.82 -3.12 2.82
N GLY A 51 7.70 -4.35 2.33
CA GLY A 51 6.41 -5.00 2.09
C GLY A 51 5.87 -4.78 0.67
N SER A 52 4.59 -5.07 0.47
CA SER A 52 3.93 -4.98 -0.83
C SER A 52 2.41 -4.98 -0.71
N VAL A 53 1.75 -4.19 -1.57
CA VAL A 53 0.28 -4.16 -1.71
C VAL A 53 -0.21 -4.73 -3.03
N SER A 54 0.67 -4.94 -4.02
CA SER A 54 0.28 -5.53 -5.31
C SER A 54 1.30 -6.47 -5.96
N GLY A 55 2.57 -6.43 -5.56
CA GLY A 55 3.65 -7.22 -6.14
C GLY A 55 4.46 -6.49 -7.22
N GLY A 56 4.30 -5.17 -7.38
CA GLY A 56 5.23 -4.32 -8.12
C GLY A 56 4.59 -3.27 -9.04
N CYS A 57 3.32 -3.41 -9.42
CA CYS A 57 2.71 -2.55 -10.45
C CYS A 57 2.22 -1.20 -9.92
N VAL A 58 1.74 -1.13 -8.68
CA VAL A 58 1.12 0.10 -8.13
C VAL A 58 1.88 0.68 -6.94
N GLU A 59 2.94 0.01 -6.47
CA GLU A 59 3.79 0.45 -5.37
C GLU A 59 4.32 1.87 -5.60
N GLY A 60 4.74 2.21 -6.82
CA GLY A 60 5.23 3.55 -7.14
C GLY A 60 4.18 4.65 -6.90
N ALA A 61 2.92 4.41 -7.28
CA ALA A 61 1.84 5.37 -7.04
C ALA A 61 1.53 5.51 -5.55
N VAL A 62 1.55 4.40 -4.81
CA VAL A 62 1.34 4.38 -3.36
C VAL A 62 2.48 5.10 -2.63
N ILE A 63 3.73 4.96 -3.07
CA ILE A 63 4.89 5.66 -2.47
C ILE A 63 4.77 7.17 -2.66
N VAL A 64 4.35 7.63 -3.85
CA VAL A 64 4.14 9.06 -4.12
C VAL A 64 3.05 9.63 -3.21
N GLU A 65 1.90 8.96 -3.12
CA GLU A 65 0.82 9.40 -2.23
C GLU A 65 1.24 9.35 -0.76
N ALA A 66 2.03 8.35 -0.35
CA ALA A 66 2.52 8.22 1.01
C ALA A 66 3.42 9.40 1.42
N ALA A 67 4.23 9.93 0.50
CA ALA A 67 5.03 11.13 0.77
C ALA A 67 4.15 12.33 1.12
N ASP A 68 3.07 12.54 0.36
CA ASP A 68 2.09 13.59 0.65
C ASP A 68 1.42 13.34 2.01
N VAL A 69 0.94 12.12 2.27
CA VAL A 69 0.31 11.72 3.55
C VAL A 69 1.23 11.97 4.75
N ILE A 70 2.53 11.71 4.61
CA ILE A 70 3.52 11.97 5.66
C ILE A 70 3.67 13.48 5.89
N GLU A 71 3.75 14.28 4.82
CA GLU A 71 3.93 15.74 4.91
C GLU A 71 2.70 16.42 5.54
N ASN A 72 1.50 16.03 5.12
CA ASN A 72 0.27 16.72 5.50
C ASN A 72 -0.45 16.07 6.69
N GLY A 73 -0.03 14.88 7.12
CA GLY A 73 -0.61 14.14 8.24
C GLY A 73 -2.04 13.66 8.00
N LYS A 74 -2.49 13.56 6.74
CA LYS A 74 -3.87 13.20 6.39
C LYS A 74 -3.89 11.88 5.63
N SER A 75 -4.57 10.89 6.21
CA SER A 75 -4.78 9.61 5.56
C SER A 75 -5.66 9.72 4.31
N THR A 76 -5.46 8.81 3.37
CA THR A 76 -6.11 8.82 2.05
C THR A 76 -6.41 7.39 1.58
N GLY A 77 -7.38 7.25 0.67
CA GLY A 77 -7.78 5.98 0.09
C GLY A 77 -7.52 5.98 -1.41
N MET A 78 -6.84 4.95 -1.89
CA MET A 78 -6.52 4.75 -3.30
C MET A 78 -7.20 3.49 -3.83
N GLU A 79 -7.65 3.51 -5.07
CA GLU A 79 -8.24 2.37 -5.75
C GLU A 79 -7.44 2.05 -7.01
N PHE A 80 -7.11 0.78 -7.21
CA PHE A 80 -6.33 0.31 -8.34
C PHE A 80 -7.03 -0.87 -9.01
N GLY A 81 -7.04 -0.87 -10.34
CA GLY A 81 -7.80 -1.82 -11.13
C GLY A 81 -7.62 -1.62 -12.62
N VAL A 82 -7.91 -2.65 -13.41
CA VAL A 82 -8.01 -2.51 -14.86
C VAL A 82 -9.37 -1.92 -15.18
N GLU A 83 -9.40 -0.69 -15.73
CA GLU A 83 -10.63 0.02 -16.15
C GLU A 83 -11.16 -0.41 -17.51
N ASP A 84 -10.54 -1.39 -18.17
CA ASP A 84 -10.89 -1.73 -19.54
C ASP A 84 -12.12 -2.66 -19.59
N GLU A 85 -13.31 -2.07 -19.70
CA GLU A 85 -14.56 -2.75 -20.07
C GLU A 85 -14.40 -3.59 -21.37
N THR A 86 -13.35 -3.33 -22.17
CA THR A 86 -13.01 -4.06 -23.40
C THR A 86 -12.13 -5.30 -23.17
N ALA A 87 -11.44 -5.44 -22.03
CA ALA A 87 -10.61 -6.63 -21.72
C ALA A 87 -11.44 -7.88 -21.38
N TRP A 88 -12.76 -7.72 -21.19
CA TRP A 88 -13.67 -8.83 -20.90
C TRP A 88 -13.98 -9.72 -22.11
N GLN A 89 -13.83 -9.21 -23.33
CA GLN A 89 -14.21 -9.95 -24.54
C GLN A 89 -13.20 -11.01 -24.98
N VAL A 90 -11.98 -11.03 -24.41
CA VAL A 90 -10.91 -11.93 -24.84
C VAL A 90 -10.17 -12.59 -23.67
N GLY A 91 -10.86 -12.92 -22.57
CA GLY A 91 -10.39 -13.89 -21.56
C GLY A 91 -8.97 -13.72 -20.97
N LEU A 92 -8.37 -12.52 -21.05
CA LEU A 92 -6.96 -12.29 -20.75
C LEU A 92 -6.76 -10.93 -20.08
N ALA A 93 -7.15 -10.84 -18.81
CA ALA A 93 -6.59 -9.92 -17.82
C ALA A 93 -7.04 -10.45 -16.45
N CYS A 94 -6.18 -10.46 -15.43
CA CYS A 94 -6.51 -11.05 -14.12
C CYS A 94 -7.68 -10.37 -13.36
N GLY A 95 -8.38 -9.37 -13.95
CA GLY A 95 -9.68 -8.87 -13.48
C GLY A 95 -9.71 -8.36 -12.04
N GLY A 96 -8.54 -8.15 -11.44
CA GLY A 96 -8.37 -7.86 -10.03
C GLY A 96 -8.41 -6.36 -9.77
N ARG A 97 -9.04 -5.98 -8.67
CA ARG A 97 -9.01 -4.61 -8.15
C ARG A 97 -8.64 -4.65 -6.67
N ILE A 98 -7.97 -3.61 -6.19
CA ILE A 98 -7.65 -3.42 -4.78
C ILE A 98 -7.97 -2.00 -4.34
N ARG A 99 -8.32 -1.86 -3.07
CA ARG A 99 -8.37 -0.57 -2.40
C ARG A 99 -7.31 -0.54 -1.32
N VAL A 100 -6.51 0.50 -1.31
CA VAL A 100 -5.38 0.72 -0.40
C VAL A 100 -5.70 1.94 0.45
N TYR A 101 -5.58 1.81 1.76
CA TYR A 101 -5.64 2.93 2.68
C TYR A 101 -4.23 3.29 3.11
N VAL A 102 -3.86 4.56 2.99
CA VAL A 102 -2.54 5.07 3.37
C VAL A 102 -2.71 6.02 4.54
N GLU A 103 -1.99 5.78 5.63
CA GLU A 103 -2.06 6.60 6.84
C GLU A 103 -0.65 6.88 7.41
N PRO A 104 -0.42 8.07 7.99
CA PRO A 104 0.85 8.40 8.63
C PRO A 104 0.92 7.73 10.00
N ILE A 105 2.09 7.21 10.38
CA ILE A 105 2.30 6.73 11.75
C ILE A 105 2.74 7.90 12.61
N THR A 106 1.87 8.31 13.53
CA THR A 106 2.17 9.36 14.50
C THR A 106 2.45 8.73 15.86
N THR A 107 3.63 8.97 16.41
CA THR A 107 3.91 8.69 17.82
C THR A 107 3.41 9.87 18.66
N SER A 108 2.41 9.61 19.49
CA SER A 108 1.98 10.54 20.55
C SER A 108 2.93 10.50 21.74
#